data_AF-A0A803LRR9-F1
#
_entry.id   AF-A0A803LRR9-F1
#
_cell.length_a   1.000
_cell.length_b   1.000
_cell.length_c   1.000
_cell.angle_alpha   90.00
_cell.angle_beta   90.00
_cell.angle_gamma   90.00
#
_symmetry.space_group_name_H-M   'P 1'
#
loop_
_entity.id
_entity.type
_entity.pdbx_description
1 polymer ?
#
loop_
_entity_poly.entity_id
_entity_poly.type
_entity_poly.pdbx_seq_one_letter_code
_entity_poly.pdbx_strand_id
1 'polypeptide(L)'
;MRYNAAVLELGSNDAAIMRCGLESARLYFRNRAGTVGKGSRGVYMYRAGRALEDSDSSPPCMAEIFRCLGKAARAVLCAIARHLRLRSDVFSQLLDDNPLPANEASSSVLVATYFHSPMQNGKGAIGGGKPSINGEYEKGLLTLISSDTPGLQVCDPNGRWYLADSGIGSGSVLLLTGKALSHATAGLRPASTYRAASDTSSNTGCVGRTSLAFRLMPQSNAILDCSPITAAGHVIPHSYAPISVSQFMDDLSAEEDTLCKYPDSTYVGQSNINKEPSLRSVLSDPLSGVFLEDATVVSCGHSFGGLMLRKSRCMLCHAEIETRSLIPNLALRAAAATVKQEDDRRLFHNSTLRKRRKEIGDQIDSGRRINKGNRRTPDKFVGKEAVITSQCLNGWYLLKIVGSGESVRLQYRSLRKLTASQTSEDRCASDPVQSSSQEQKS
;
A
#
# COMPACT_ATOMS: atom_id res chain seq x y z
N MET A 1 -22.22 8.17 -26.20
CA MET A 1 -22.54 7.83 -24.79
C MET A 1 -21.24 7.64 -24.03
N ARG A 2 -21.19 8.00 -22.74
CA ARG A 2 -20.05 7.66 -21.86
C ARG A 2 -20.24 6.21 -21.40
N TYR A 3 -19.24 5.36 -21.63
CA TYR A 3 -19.26 3.97 -21.19
C TYR A 3 -18.37 3.80 -19.96
N ASN A 4 -18.77 2.97 -19.00
CA ASN A 4 -18.01 2.71 -17.76
C ASN A 4 -17.79 3.94 -16.87
N ALA A 5 -18.52 5.04 -17.06
CA ALA A 5 -18.56 6.16 -16.13
C ALA A 5 -19.86 6.94 -16.31
N ALA A 6 -20.31 7.61 -15.26
CA ALA A 6 -21.46 8.49 -15.29
C ALA A 6 -21.16 9.81 -14.58
N VAL A 7 -21.84 10.88 -14.98
CA VAL A 7 -21.81 12.15 -14.23
C VAL A 7 -23.09 12.23 -13.42
N LEU A 8 -22.93 12.51 -12.14
CA LEU A 8 -24.02 12.73 -11.20
C LEU A 8 -24.14 14.23 -10.94
N GLU A 9 -25.32 14.76 -11.22
CA GLU A 9 -25.68 16.11 -10.78
C GLU A 9 -26.20 16.03 -9.36
N LEU A 10 -25.52 16.73 -8.45
CA LEU A 10 -25.97 16.84 -7.07
C LEU A 10 -27.04 17.93 -6.95
N GLY A 11 -27.93 17.80 -5.96
CA GLY A 11 -28.87 18.87 -5.62
C GLY A 11 -28.14 20.16 -5.26
N SER A 12 -28.79 21.32 -5.40
CA SER A 12 -28.17 22.65 -5.24
C SER A 12 -27.37 22.81 -3.94
N ASN A 13 -27.90 22.33 -2.81
CA ASN A 13 -27.23 22.37 -1.51
C ASN A 13 -26.00 21.46 -1.46
N ASP A 14 -26.13 20.23 -1.95
CA ASP A 14 -25.05 19.23 -1.98
C ASP A 14 -23.92 19.69 -2.94
N ALA A 15 -24.29 20.29 -4.08
CA ALA A 15 -23.37 20.93 -5.02
C ALA A 15 -22.61 22.11 -4.38
N ALA A 16 -23.25 22.91 -3.53
CA ALA A 16 -22.58 23.98 -2.79
C ALA A 16 -21.54 23.42 -1.79
N ILE A 17 -21.89 22.36 -1.04
CA ILE A 17 -20.95 21.67 -0.14
C ILE A 17 -19.73 21.16 -0.91
N MET A 18 -19.94 20.55 -2.08
CA MET A 18 -18.82 20.06 -2.92
C MET A 18 -17.90 21.19 -3.39
N ARG A 19 -18.46 22.33 -3.82
CA ARG A 19 -17.66 23.49 -4.24
C ARG A 19 -16.86 24.08 -3.09
N CYS A 20 -17.51 24.29 -1.94
CA CYS A 20 -16.85 24.78 -0.72
C CYS A 20 -15.75 23.82 -0.26
N GLY A 21 -16.02 22.52 -0.29
CA GLY A 21 -15.07 21.47 0.07
C GLY A 21 -13.83 21.43 -0.82
N LEU A 22 -14.02 21.53 -2.13
CA LEU A 22 -12.92 21.49 -3.10
C LEU A 22 -12.01 22.72 -2.97
N GLU A 23 -12.60 23.90 -2.78
CA GLU A 23 -11.84 25.14 -2.57
C GLU A 23 -11.13 25.13 -1.20
N SER A 24 -11.80 24.63 -0.16
CA SER A 24 -11.21 24.47 1.17
C SER A 24 -10.01 23.51 1.15
N ALA A 25 -10.11 22.39 0.43
CA ALA A 25 -9.01 21.47 0.21
C ALA A 25 -7.86 22.13 -0.55
N ARG A 26 -8.14 22.92 -1.59
CA ARG A 26 -7.12 23.68 -2.32
C ARG A 26 -6.36 24.63 -1.39
N LEU A 27 -7.07 25.45 -0.62
CA LEU A 27 -6.48 26.41 0.32
C LEU A 27 -5.66 25.70 1.41
N TYR A 28 -6.19 24.60 1.92
CA TYR A 28 -5.50 23.74 2.89
C TYR A 28 -4.11 23.30 2.40
N PHE A 29 -4.03 22.75 1.19
CA PHE A 29 -2.76 22.29 0.64
C PHE A 29 -1.83 23.47 0.28
N ARG A 30 -2.37 24.59 -0.20
CA ARG A 30 -1.57 25.81 -0.48
C ARG A 30 -0.93 26.39 0.78
N ASN A 31 -1.66 26.45 1.89
CA ASN A 31 -1.14 26.99 3.15
C ASN A 31 -0.05 26.10 3.78
N ARG A 32 -0.08 24.79 3.53
CA ARG A 32 0.92 23.83 4.02
C ARG A 32 2.14 23.70 3.13
N ALA A 33 2.06 24.11 1.87
CA ALA A 33 3.20 24.09 0.94
C ALA A 33 4.34 25.06 1.36
N GLY A 34 4.03 26.11 2.14
CA GLY A 34 5.00 27.13 2.57
C GLY A 34 5.68 26.90 3.93
N THR A 35 5.20 25.96 4.75
CA THR A 35 5.54 25.92 6.19
C THR A 35 6.22 24.63 6.66
N VAL A 36 6.32 23.59 5.83
CA VAL A 36 6.86 22.28 6.25
C VAL A 36 7.82 21.72 5.21
N GLY A 37 9.09 21.55 5.59
CA GLY A 37 10.12 20.93 4.75
C GLY A 37 9.70 19.56 4.22
N LYS A 38 9.77 19.36 2.90
CA LYS A 38 9.87 18.09 2.14
C LYS A 38 8.93 16.90 2.49
N GLY A 39 7.88 17.09 3.31
CA GLY A 39 7.16 15.96 3.91
C GLY A 39 5.65 15.86 3.66
N SER A 40 4.92 16.97 3.51
CA SER A 40 3.46 16.90 3.33
C SER A 40 3.13 16.61 1.87
N ARG A 41 3.06 15.31 1.56
CA ARG A 41 2.52 14.75 0.31
C ARG A 41 1.12 15.35 0.15
N GLY A 42 0.81 16.03 -0.95
CA GLY A 42 -0.48 16.71 -1.20
C GLY A 42 -1.70 15.80 -1.25
N VAL A 43 -1.91 14.98 -0.22
CA VAL A 43 -2.96 13.99 -0.04
C VAL A 43 -3.40 14.07 1.42
N TYR A 44 -4.70 14.14 1.65
CA TYR A 44 -5.31 14.11 2.97
C TYR A 44 -6.45 13.08 2.96
N MET A 45 -6.53 12.26 4.01
CA MET A 45 -7.49 11.16 4.10
C MET A 45 -8.44 11.42 5.27
N TYR A 46 -9.74 11.50 4.98
CA TYR A 46 -10.80 11.58 5.98
C TYR A 46 -11.56 10.26 6.06
N ARG A 47 -11.77 9.78 7.28
CA ARG A 47 -12.58 8.60 7.59
C ARG A 47 -13.49 8.91 8.76
N ALA A 48 -14.80 8.78 8.55
CA ALA A 48 -15.80 9.00 9.60
C ALA A 48 -15.61 8.03 10.78
N GLY A 49 -15.91 8.48 11.99
CA GLY A 49 -15.78 7.68 13.22
C GLY A 49 -14.36 7.57 13.79
N ARG A 50 -13.35 8.15 13.14
CA ARG A 50 -12.02 8.33 13.76
C ARG A 50 -11.94 9.66 14.48
N ALA A 51 -11.37 9.65 15.69
CA ALA A 51 -11.01 10.88 16.38
C ALA A 51 -10.02 11.68 15.50
N LEU A 52 -10.29 12.97 15.32
CA LEU A 52 -9.35 13.89 14.68
C LEU A 52 -8.14 13.99 15.61
N GLU A 53 -6.98 13.45 15.22
CA GLU A 53 -5.77 13.61 16.04
C GLU A 53 -5.40 15.10 16.08
N ASP A 54 -5.36 15.67 17.29
CA ASP A 54 -5.30 17.10 17.63
C ASP A 54 -4.06 17.88 17.12
N SER A 55 -3.26 17.32 16.19
CA SER A 55 -2.01 17.94 15.74
C SER A 55 -2.02 18.46 14.31
N ASP A 56 -3.04 18.15 13.51
CA ASP A 56 -3.15 18.64 12.13
C ASP A 56 -4.55 19.18 11.85
N SER A 57 -4.66 20.49 11.56
CA SER A 57 -5.88 21.06 10.99
C SER A 57 -6.32 20.19 9.80
N SER A 58 -7.59 19.81 9.75
CA SER A 58 -8.17 19.12 8.59
C SER A 58 -8.64 20.16 7.57
N PRO A 59 -8.75 19.80 6.27
CA PRO A 59 -9.53 20.61 5.35
C PRO A 59 -10.94 20.80 5.91
N PRO A 60 -11.49 22.03 5.91
CA PRO A 60 -12.88 22.26 6.28
C PRO A 60 -13.86 21.41 5.45
N CYS A 61 -15.03 21.13 6.03
CA CYS A 61 -16.17 20.47 5.37
C CYS A 61 -16.00 18.98 5.03
N MET A 62 -14.92 18.31 5.43
CA MET A 62 -14.68 16.91 5.06
C MET A 62 -15.76 15.94 5.58
N ALA A 63 -16.33 16.19 6.76
CA ALA A 63 -17.41 15.38 7.32
C ALA A 63 -18.71 15.54 6.52
N GLU A 64 -19.04 16.78 6.14
CA GLU A 64 -20.23 17.13 5.37
C GLU A 64 -20.14 16.55 3.96
N ILE A 65 -18.97 16.64 3.32
CA ILE A 65 -18.71 16.03 2.01
C ILE A 65 -18.84 14.51 2.10
N PHE A 66 -18.23 13.88 3.11
CA PHE A 66 -18.31 12.44 3.31
C PHE A 66 -19.77 11.97 3.44
N ARG A 67 -20.58 12.69 4.24
CA ARG A 67 -22.01 12.39 4.40
C ARG A 67 -22.79 12.60 3.10
N CYS A 68 -22.52 13.70 2.38
CA CYS A 68 -23.14 14.02 1.10
C CYS A 68 -22.87 12.94 0.04
N LEU A 69 -21.60 12.60 -0.19
CA LEU A 69 -21.20 11.59 -1.15
C LEU A 69 -21.63 10.19 -0.72
N GLY A 70 -21.62 9.88 0.58
CA GLY A 70 -22.15 8.63 1.12
C GLY A 70 -23.66 8.46 0.90
N LYS A 71 -24.44 9.55 0.94
CA LYS A 71 -25.87 9.55 0.57
C LYS A 71 -26.05 9.32 -0.93
N ALA A 72 -25.30 10.05 -1.76
CA ALA A 72 -25.34 9.90 -3.22
C ALA A 72 -24.97 8.47 -3.65
N ALA A 73 -23.92 7.89 -3.07
CA ALA A 73 -23.45 6.55 -3.40
C ALA A 73 -24.50 5.47 -3.05
N ARG A 74 -25.21 5.59 -1.91
CA ARG A 74 -26.32 4.69 -1.57
C ARG A 74 -27.49 4.82 -2.56
N ALA A 75 -27.82 6.03 -2.99
CA ALA A 75 -28.86 6.25 -4.00
C ALA A 75 -28.47 5.63 -5.36
N VAL A 76 -27.19 5.72 -5.74
CA VAL A 76 -26.64 5.07 -6.94
C VAL A 76 -26.73 3.55 -6.82
N LEU A 77 -26.34 2.95 -5.68
CA LEU A 77 -26.46 1.50 -5.48
C LEU A 77 -27.92 1.03 -5.57
N CYS A 78 -28.87 1.79 -5.00
CA CYS A 78 -30.29 1.52 -5.15
C CYS A 78 -30.75 1.58 -6.62
N ALA A 79 -30.24 2.55 -7.40
CA ALA A 79 -30.53 2.65 -8.83
C ALA A 79 -29.93 1.47 -9.63
N ILE A 80 -28.71 1.06 -9.30
CA ILE A 80 -28.06 -0.11 -9.91
C ILE A 80 -28.84 -1.38 -9.57
N ALA A 81 -29.23 -1.57 -8.31
CA ALA A 81 -30.03 -2.71 -7.87
C ALA A 81 -31.34 -2.81 -8.68
N ARG A 82 -32.08 -1.71 -8.79
CA ARG A 82 -33.31 -1.65 -9.59
C ARG A 82 -33.08 -1.96 -11.07
N HIS A 83 -32.00 -1.44 -11.66
CA HIS A 83 -31.64 -1.74 -13.04
C HIS A 83 -31.33 -3.22 -13.27
N LEU A 84 -30.76 -3.89 -12.27
CA LEU A 84 -30.48 -5.32 -12.26
C LEU A 84 -31.68 -6.18 -11.80
N ARG A 85 -32.85 -5.57 -11.57
CA ARG A 85 -34.07 -6.22 -11.06
C ARG A 85 -33.90 -6.87 -9.67
N LEU A 86 -33.04 -6.29 -8.85
CA LEU A 86 -32.81 -6.69 -7.46
C LEU A 86 -33.66 -5.84 -6.51
N ARG A 87 -33.79 -6.28 -5.26
CA ARG A 87 -34.34 -5.45 -4.18
C ARG A 87 -33.47 -4.20 -4.01
N SER A 88 -34.09 -3.05 -3.75
CA SER A 88 -33.39 -1.76 -3.68
C SER A 88 -32.34 -1.68 -2.54
N ASP A 89 -32.50 -2.53 -1.53
CA ASP A 89 -31.67 -2.65 -0.34
C ASP A 89 -30.67 -3.83 -0.41
N VAL A 90 -30.55 -4.51 -1.55
CA VAL A 90 -29.73 -5.73 -1.68
C VAL A 90 -28.27 -5.54 -1.25
N PHE A 91 -27.71 -4.35 -1.46
CA PHE A 91 -26.33 -4.03 -1.12
C PHE A 91 -26.17 -3.48 0.30
N SER A 92 -27.25 -3.24 1.06
CA SER A 92 -27.18 -2.61 2.38
C SER A 92 -26.35 -3.41 3.37
N GLN A 93 -26.37 -4.75 3.28
CA GLN A 93 -25.57 -5.65 4.13
C GLN A 93 -24.06 -5.54 3.89
N LEU A 94 -23.64 -4.95 2.76
CA LEU A 94 -22.23 -4.71 2.47
C LEU A 94 -21.75 -3.37 3.02
N LEU A 95 -22.65 -2.46 3.41
CA LEU A 95 -22.31 -1.08 3.73
C LEU A 95 -22.25 -0.84 5.23
N ASP A 96 -21.49 0.18 5.63
CA ASP A 96 -21.53 0.66 7.00
C ASP A 96 -22.93 1.18 7.38
N ASP A 97 -23.31 0.95 8.64
CA ASP A 97 -24.52 1.51 9.23
C ASP A 97 -24.53 3.04 9.15
N ASN A 98 -25.73 3.60 9.06
CA ASN A 98 -25.93 5.04 8.96
C ASN A 98 -27.09 5.47 9.88
N PRO A 99 -26.80 6.10 11.05
CA PRO A 99 -25.49 6.53 11.52
C PRO A 99 -24.55 5.37 11.90
N LEU A 100 -23.24 5.63 11.91
CA LEU A 100 -22.23 4.66 12.35
C LEU A 100 -22.41 4.34 13.85
N PRO A 101 -22.12 3.10 14.29
CA PRO A 101 -22.10 2.76 15.70
C PRO A 101 -21.03 3.55 16.47
N ALA A 102 -21.24 3.73 17.78
CA ALA A 102 -20.28 4.44 18.61
C ALA A 102 -18.92 3.74 18.62
N ASN A 103 -17.83 4.51 18.48
CA ASN A 103 -16.44 4.05 18.40
C ASN A 103 -16.08 3.19 17.18
N GLU A 104 -16.95 3.11 16.17
CA GLU A 104 -16.63 2.44 14.91
C GLU A 104 -16.22 3.44 13.83
N ALA A 105 -15.16 3.10 13.10
CA ALA A 105 -14.71 3.86 11.95
C ALA A 105 -15.33 3.29 10.68
N SER A 106 -15.75 4.18 9.77
CA SER A 106 -16.26 3.76 8.46
C SER A 106 -15.21 3.01 7.66
N SER A 107 -15.66 1.97 6.95
CA SER A 107 -14.87 1.25 5.95
C SER A 107 -14.50 2.15 4.78
N SER A 108 -15.43 3.04 4.41
CA SER A 108 -15.28 4.01 3.32
C SER A 108 -14.33 5.16 3.68
N VAL A 109 -13.78 5.81 2.66
CA VAL A 109 -12.78 6.88 2.84
C VAL A 109 -12.99 8.01 1.85
N LEU A 110 -12.81 9.25 2.31
CA LEU A 110 -12.75 10.44 1.48
C LEU A 110 -11.31 10.90 1.38
N VAL A 111 -10.84 11.08 0.14
CA VAL A 111 -9.46 11.45 -0.16
C VAL A 111 -9.46 12.82 -0.82
N ALA A 112 -8.80 13.78 -0.20
CA ALA A 112 -8.48 15.05 -0.83
C ALA A 112 -7.07 14.97 -1.38
N THR A 113 -6.85 15.43 -2.60
CA THR A 113 -5.53 15.42 -3.24
C THR A 113 -5.28 16.70 -4.01
N TYR A 114 -4.06 17.20 -3.92
CA TYR A 114 -3.56 18.35 -4.64
C TYR A 114 -2.31 17.99 -5.43
N PHE A 115 -2.42 18.11 -6.75
CA PHE A 115 -1.32 17.93 -7.68
C PHE A 115 -0.69 19.28 -7.97
N HIS A 116 0.53 19.45 -7.46
CA HIS A 116 1.42 20.46 -8.00
C HIS A 116 1.95 19.93 -9.34
N SER A 117 1.89 20.73 -10.42
CA SER A 117 2.49 20.34 -11.70
C SER A 117 3.93 19.87 -11.47
N PRO A 118 4.29 18.65 -11.88
CA PRO A 118 5.67 18.22 -11.81
C PRO A 118 6.40 18.82 -13.02
N MET A 119 7.46 19.58 -12.78
CA MET A 119 8.64 19.42 -13.63
C MET A 119 8.94 17.91 -13.68
N GLN A 120 8.96 17.36 -14.89
CA GLN A 120 9.28 15.97 -15.25
C GLN A 120 9.79 15.11 -14.08
N ASN A 121 8.90 14.38 -13.41
CA ASN A 121 9.22 13.05 -12.88
C ASN A 121 7.96 12.35 -12.35
N GLY A 122 7.68 11.20 -12.94
CA GLY A 122 6.45 10.45 -12.75
C GLY A 122 6.27 9.89 -11.34
N LYS A 123 5.12 10.18 -10.75
CA LYS A 123 4.39 9.33 -9.80
C LYS A 123 2.92 9.71 -9.86
N GLY A 124 2.08 8.69 -10.02
CA GLY A 124 0.66 8.80 -10.29
C GLY A 124 -0.08 9.37 -9.10
N ALA A 125 -1.22 9.94 -9.43
CA ALA A 125 -1.82 11.00 -8.67
C ALA A 125 -2.85 10.49 -7.63
N ILE A 126 -3.51 9.35 -7.87
CA ILE A 126 -4.74 9.03 -7.12
C ILE A 126 -4.60 7.76 -6.25
N GLY A 127 -3.57 6.96 -6.48
CA GLY A 127 -3.00 6.01 -5.54
C GLY A 127 -1.49 6.21 -5.52
N GLY A 128 -0.81 5.91 -4.41
CA GLY A 128 0.63 6.07 -4.26
C GLY A 128 1.52 5.18 -5.15
N GLY A 129 1.11 4.88 -6.39
CA GLY A 129 1.82 4.11 -7.41
C GLY A 129 2.34 4.96 -8.57
N LYS A 130 3.22 4.40 -9.39
CA LYS A 130 3.61 5.00 -10.68
C LYS A 130 2.38 5.07 -11.61
N PRO A 131 2.27 6.06 -12.51
CA PRO A 131 1.19 6.08 -13.50
C PRO A 131 1.28 4.80 -14.34
N SER A 132 0.32 3.90 -14.15
CA SER A 132 0.17 2.69 -14.95
C SER A 132 -0.23 3.10 -16.37
N ILE A 133 0.56 2.71 -17.37
CA ILE A 133 0.22 2.85 -18.79
C ILE A 133 -1.10 2.11 -19.10
N ASN A 134 -1.39 1.06 -18.32
CA ASN A 134 -2.53 0.16 -18.47
C ASN A 134 -3.79 0.59 -17.69
N GLY A 135 -3.77 1.76 -17.04
CA GLY A 135 -4.89 2.23 -16.22
C GLY A 135 -4.96 1.60 -14.83
N GLU A 136 -5.79 2.18 -13.97
CA GLU A 136 -6.05 1.77 -12.59
C GLU A 136 -7.52 1.33 -12.43
N TYR A 137 -7.78 0.45 -11.45
CA TYR A 137 -9.11 0.00 -11.08
C TYR A 137 -9.40 0.39 -9.63
N GLU A 138 -10.62 0.85 -9.36
CA GLU A 138 -11.08 1.06 -7.99
C GLU A 138 -11.37 -0.28 -7.29
N LYS A 139 -10.85 -0.48 -6.08
CA LYS A 139 -11.03 -1.73 -5.32
C LYS A 139 -12.43 -1.86 -4.70
N GLY A 140 -13.04 -0.74 -4.34
CA GLY A 140 -14.32 -0.67 -3.62
C GLY A 140 -15.56 -1.00 -4.46
N LEU A 141 -16.73 -0.60 -3.95
CA LEU A 141 -18.00 -0.73 -4.66
C LEU A 141 -18.15 0.39 -5.71
N LEU A 142 -18.04 1.63 -5.27
CA LEU A 142 -18.20 2.83 -6.09
C LEU A 142 -17.16 3.88 -5.69
N THR A 143 -16.72 4.68 -6.65
CA THR A 143 -15.88 5.85 -6.40
C THR A 143 -16.49 7.09 -7.03
N LEU A 144 -16.62 8.13 -6.22
CA LEU A 144 -17.22 9.42 -6.57
C LEU A 144 -16.11 10.47 -6.56
N ILE A 145 -15.82 11.06 -7.72
CA ILE A 145 -14.71 12.01 -7.89
C ILE A 145 -15.22 13.38 -8.32
N SER A 146 -14.77 14.42 -7.61
CA SER A 146 -14.94 15.82 -8.00
C SER A 146 -13.55 16.44 -8.14
N SER A 147 -13.34 17.26 -9.16
CA SER A 147 -12.06 17.90 -9.44
C SER A 147 -12.29 19.31 -9.97
N ASP A 148 -11.32 20.18 -9.74
CA ASP A 148 -11.36 21.58 -10.17
C ASP A 148 -11.01 21.76 -11.65
N THR A 149 -10.11 20.91 -12.15
CA THR A 149 -9.72 20.85 -13.55
C THR A 149 -9.93 19.44 -14.11
N PRO A 150 -10.38 19.34 -15.38
CA PRO A 150 -10.45 18.07 -16.07
C PRO A 150 -9.07 17.43 -16.23
N GLY A 151 -9.03 16.10 -16.24
CA GLY A 151 -7.81 15.33 -16.39
C GLY A 151 -7.96 13.86 -16.02
N LEU A 152 -9.17 13.31 -16.04
CA LEU A 152 -9.44 11.88 -15.80
C LEU A 152 -9.93 11.24 -17.09
N GLN A 153 -9.19 10.23 -17.54
CA GLN A 153 -9.59 9.40 -18.66
C GLN A 153 -10.18 8.10 -18.15
N VAL A 154 -11.23 7.62 -18.82
CA VAL A 154 -11.84 6.31 -18.58
C VAL A 154 -11.77 5.50 -19.87
N CYS A 155 -11.56 4.19 -19.72
CA CYS A 155 -11.50 3.26 -20.84
C CYS A 155 -12.90 2.75 -21.17
N ASP A 156 -13.31 2.87 -22.44
CA ASP A 156 -14.53 2.27 -22.95
C ASP A 156 -14.36 0.75 -23.17
N PRO A 157 -15.46 -0.01 -23.40
CA PRO A 157 -15.38 -1.45 -23.69
C PRO A 157 -14.59 -1.82 -24.94
N ASN A 158 -14.30 -0.86 -25.83
CA ASN A 158 -13.48 -1.06 -27.03
C ASN A 158 -11.99 -0.79 -26.78
N GLY A 159 -11.59 -0.52 -25.53
CA GLY A 159 -10.20 -0.18 -25.18
C GLY A 159 -9.83 1.28 -25.47
N ARG A 160 -10.79 2.15 -25.78
CA ARG A 160 -10.55 3.56 -26.11
C ARG A 160 -10.64 4.42 -24.87
N TRP A 161 -9.61 5.22 -24.66
CA TRP A 161 -9.55 6.20 -23.58
C TRP A 161 -10.26 7.50 -23.98
N TYR A 162 -11.17 7.98 -23.14
CA TYR A 162 -11.84 9.26 -23.33
C TYR A 162 -11.83 10.10 -22.05
N LEU A 163 -11.82 11.44 -22.19
CA LEU A 163 -11.81 12.37 -21.06
C LEU A 163 -13.19 12.39 -20.37
N ALA A 164 -13.30 11.74 -19.22
CA ALA A 164 -14.54 11.47 -18.52
C ALA A 164 -15.00 12.62 -17.63
N ASP A 165 -14.09 13.49 -17.20
CA ASP A 165 -14.38 14.69 -16.40
C ASP A 165 -14.47 15.98 -17.21
N SER A 166 -14.48 15.87 -18.55
CA SER A 166 -14.77 17.00 -19.43
C SER A 166 -16.20 17.52 -19.23
N GLY A 167 -16.34 18.84 -19.04
CA GLY A 167 -17.65 19.49 -18.92
C GLY A 167 -18.43 19.14 -17.65
N ILE A 168 -17.79 18.59 -16.62
CA ILE A 168 -18.40 18.45 -15.30
C ILE A 168 -18.60 19.86 -14.73
N GLY A 169 -19.86 20.30 -14.64
CA GLY A 169 -20.21 21.59 -14.05
C GLY A 169 -19.82 21.66 -12.57
N SER A 170 -19.59 22.87 -12.06
CA SER A 170 -19.26 23.07 -10.65
C SER A 170 -20.38 22.55 -9.74
N GLY A 171 -20.15 21.40 -9.08
CA GLY A 171 -21.15 20.69 -8.28
C GLY A 171 -21.61 19.33 -8.82
N SER A 172 -21.09 18.90 -9.97
CA SER A 172 -21.26 17.54 -10.48
C SER A 172 -20.12 16.62 -10.02
N VAL A 173 -20.37 15.31 -10.05
CA VAL A 173 -19.43 14.29 -9.57
C VAL A 173 -19.32 13.15 -10.57
N LEU A 174 -18.11 12.72 -10.89
CA LEU A 174 -17.84 11.55 -11.71
C LEU A 174 -18.04 10.27 -10.88
N LEU A 175 -18.86 9.35 -11.38
CA LEU A 175 -19.10 8.04 -10.82
C LEU A 175 -18.30 6.98 -11.59
N LEU A 176 -17.51 6.20 -10.85
CA LEU A 176 -16.81 5.02 -11.31
C LEU A 176 -17.28 3.78 -10.52
N THR A 177 -17.38 2.64 -11.19
CA THR A 177 -17.67 1.33 -10.56
C THR A 177 -16.36 0.64 -10.18
N GLY A 178 -16.33 0.00 -9.02
CA GLY A 178 -15.15 -0.72 -8.54
C GLY A 178 -15.25 -2.24 -8.64
N LYS A 179 -14.14 -2.93 -8.38
CA LYS A 179 -14.00 -4.38 -8.45
C LYS A 179 -14.93 -5.10 -7.47
N ALA A 180 -15.13 -4.61 -6.25
CA ALA A 180 -16.04 -5.25 -5.30
C ALA A 180 -17.50 -5.24 -5.80
N LEU A 181 -17.94 -4.15 -6.46
CA LEU A 181 -19.29 -4.11 -7.05
C LEU A 181 -19.39 -5.04 -8.26
N SER A 182 -18.34 -5.10 -9.08
CA SER A 182 -18.27 -6.05 -10.19
C SER A 182 -18.38 -7.49 -9.70
N HIS A 183 -17.77 -7.82 -8.56
CA HIS A 183 -17.91 -9.13 -7.94
C HIS A 183 -19.32 -9.35 -7.38
N ALA A 184 -19.84 -8.40 -6.58
CA ALA A 184 -21.19 -8.49 -5.99
C ALA A 184 -22.33 -8.57 -7.03
N THR A 185 -22.05 -8.17 -8.27
CA THR A 185 -23.00 -8.23 -9.39
C THR A 185 -22.67 -9.34 -10.40
N ALA A 186 -21.78 -10.27 -10.05
CA ALA A 186 -21.36 -11.37 -10.93
C ALA A 186 -20.89 -10.91 -12.32
N GLY A 187 -20.23 -9.75 -12.41
CA GLY A 187 -19.73 -9.16 -13.65
C GLY A 187 -20.75 -8.36 -14.46
N LEU A 188 -22.03 -8.32 -14.05
CA LEU A 188 -23.07 -7.54 -14.75
C LEU A 188 -22.78 -6.03 -14.75
N ARG A 189 -22.06 -5.54 -13.74
CA ARG A 189 -21.50 -4.19 -13.72
C ARG A 189 -19.97 -4.25 -13.65
N PRO A 190 -19.26 -4.18 -14.78
CA PRO A 190 -17.80 -4.28 -14.78
C PRO A 190 -17.19 -3.09 -14.02
N ALA A 191 -16.00 -3.32 -13.45
CA ALA A 191 -15.20 -2.25 -12.86
C ALA A 191 -14.68 -1.29 -13.93
N SER A 192 -14.67 0.00 -13.62
CA SER A 192 -14.21 1.05 -14.53
C SER A 192 -12.69 1.15 -14.49
N THR A 193 -12.03 1.09 -15.64
CA THR A 193 -10.60 1.40 -15.76
C THR A 193 -10.43 2.90 -15.99
N TYR A 194 -9.63 3.55 -15.16
CA TYR A 194 -9.40 4.99 -15.26
C TYR A 194 -7.92 5.34 -15.13
N ARG A 195 -7.51 6.53 -15.59
CA ARG A 195 -6.17 7.07 -15.39
C ARG A 195 -6.20 8.59 -15.37
N ALA A 196 -5.18 9.20 -14.76
CA ALA A 196 -4.93 10.61 -14.97
C ALA A 196 -4.46 10.84 -16.41
N ALA A 197 -5.00 11.86 -17.08
CA ALA A 197 -4.51 12.30 -18.38
C ALA A 197 -3.04 12.76 -18.24
N SER A 198 -2.18 12.37 -19.18
CA SER A 198 -0.82 12.92 -19.26
C SER A 198 -0.92 14.28 -19.94
N ASP A 199 -0.73 15.36 -19.18
CA ASP A 199 -0.77 16.71 -19.69
C ASP A 199 0.27 16.88 -20.81
N THR A 200 -0.18 17.08 -22.06
CA THR A 200 0.69 17.41 -23.20
C THR A 200 0.60 18.89 -23.59
N SER A 201 -0.04 19.72 -22.76
CA SER A 201 -0.17 21.16 -23.01
C SER A 201 0.54 21.94 -21.92
N SER A 202 1.82 22.20 -22.15
CA SER A 202 2.53 23.32 -21.53
C SER A 202 1.86 24.61 -21.98
N ASN A 203 1.13 25.28 -21.11
CA ASN A 203 0.89 26.71 -21.25
C ASN A 203 0.85 27.39 -19.87
N THR A 204 1.40 28.59 -19.88
CA THR A 204 1.76 29.50 -18.79
C THR A 204 0.68 29.74 -17.74
N GLY A 205 1.07 29.66 -16.46
CA GLY A 205 0.24 30.00 -15.29
C GLY A 205 -0.22 28.76 -14.52
N CYS A 206 0.71 28.05 -13.88
CA CYS A 206 0.43 26.76 -13.26
C CYS A 206 -0.42 26.90 -11.98
N VAL A 207 -1.72 26.64 -12.09
CA VAL A 207 -2.62 26.39 -10.96
C VAL A 207 -2.63 24.88 -10.72
N GLY A 208 -2.23 24.43 -9.53
CA GLY A 208 -2.29 23.00 -9.19
C GLY A 208 -3.72 22.46 -9.21
N ARG A 209 -3.87 21.15 -9.47
CA ARG A 209 -5.16 20.46 -9.58
C ARG A 209 -5.57 19.88 -8.23
N THR A 210 -6.74 20.26 -7.73
CA THR A 210 -7.34 19.69 -6.51
C THR A 210 -8.43 18.70 -6.87
N SER A 211 -8.45 17.55 -6.20
CA SER A 211 -9.49 16.54 -6.36
C SER A 211 -9.98 16.02 -5.01
N LEU A 212 -11.25 15.63 -4.98
CA LEU A 212 -11.92 14.94 -3.88
C LEU A 212 -12.44 13.60 -4.41
N ALA A 213 -12.01 12.49 -3.82
CA ALA A 213 -12.43 11.15 -4.20
C ALA A 213 -13.02 10.42 -2.99
N PHE A 214 -14.32 10.14 -3.03
CA PHE A 214 -15.00 9.30 -2.04
C PHE A 214 -15.05 7.85 -2.55
N ARG A 215 -14.43 6.94 -1.81
CA ARG A 215 -14.41 5.51 -2.10
C ARG A 215 -15.37 4.80 -1.16
N LEU A 216 -16.48 4.32 -1.71
CA LEU A 216 -17.44 3.48 -1.00
C LEU A 216 -16.87 2.07 -0.92
N MET A 217 -16.47 1.67 0.28
CA MET A 217 -15.90 0.35 0.55
C MET A 217 -16.96 -0.54 1.21
N PRO A 218 -17.00 -1.84 0.88
CA PRO A 218 -17.79 -2.78 1.66
C PRO A 218 -17.15 -3.00 3.04
N GLN A 219 -17.96 -3.40 4.03
CA GLN A 219 -17.47 -3.75 5.37
C GLN A 219 -16.49 -4.92 5.31
N SER A 220 -15.41 -4.88 6.09
CA SER A 220 -14.35 -5.90 6.04
C SER A 220 -14.79 -7.30 6.47
N ASN A 221 -15.81 -7.39 7.33
CA ASN A 221 -16.42 -8.63 7.80
C ASN A 221 -17.59 -9.11 6.93
N ALA A 222 -18.01 -8.35 5.91
CA ALA A 222 -19.07 -8.76 5.01
C ALA A 222 -18.60 -9.82 4.01
N ILE A 223 -19.55 -10.50 3.38
CA ILE A 223 -19.31 -11.52 2.35
C ILE A 223 -19.88 -11.01 1.03
N LEU A 224 -19.05 -11.03 -0.03
CA LEU A 224 -19.50 -10.75 -1.39
C LEU A 224 -20.15 -12.02 -1.95
N ASP A 225 -21.46 -12.14 -1.74
CA ASP A 225 -22.28 -13.24 -2.24
C ASP A 225 -23.11 -12.80 -3.44
N CYS A 226 -23.17 -13.64 -4.47
CA CYS A 226 -23.95 -13.42 -5.67
C CYS A 226 -25.32 -14.13 -5.63
N SER A 227 -25.69 -14.78 -4.52
CA SER A 227 -27.03 -15.39 -4.38
C SER A 227 -28.21 -14.46 -4.72
N PRO A 228 -28.18 -13.14 -4.43
CA PRO A 228 -29.27 -12.25 -4.84
C PRO A 228 -29.35 -12.07 -6.36
N ILE A 229 -28.22 -12.18 -7.06
CA ILE A 229 -28.13 -12.09 -8.53
C ILE A 229 -28.75 -13.34 -9.14
N THR A 230 -28.44 -14.54 -8.61
CA THR A 230 -29.06 -15.80 -9.02
C THR A 230 -30.56 -15.79 -8.76
N ALA A 231 -30.99 -15.31 -7.59
CA ALA A 231 -32.40 -15.24 -7.22
C ALA A 231 -33.22 -14.33 -8.15
N ALA A 232 -32.60 -13.32 -8.76
CA ALA A 232 -33.22 -12.48 -9.77
C ALA A 232 -33.21 -13.09 -11.18
N GLY A 233 -32.74 -14.32 -11.33
CA GLY A 233 -32.74 -15.08 -12.59
C GLY A 233 -31.55 -14.84 -13.50
N HIS A 234 -30.49 -14.18 -13.01
CA HIS A 234 -29.26 -13.99 -13.80
C HIS A 234 -28.38 -15.24 -13.74
N VAL A 235 -27.73 -15.56 -14.86
CA VAL A 235 -26.76 -16.67 -14.94
C VAL A 235 -25.43 -16.20 -14.38
N ILE A 236 -24.91 -16.91 -13.38
CA ILE A 236 -23.65 -16.58 -12.73
C ILE A 236 -22.53 -17.47 -13.28
N PRO A 237 -21.43 -16.89 -13.79
CA PRO A 237 -20.25 -17.65 -14.16
C PRO A 237 -19.65 -18.37 -12.94
N HIS A 238 -19.15 -19.60 -13.14
CA HIS A 238 -18.53 -20.42 -12.08
C HIS A 238 -17.34 -19.74 -11.37
N SER A 239 -16.76 -18.70 -11.97
CA SER A 239 -15.67 -17.90 -11.38
C SER A 239 -16.13 -17.03 -10.19
N TYR A 240 -17.43 -16.78 -10.03
CA TYR A 240 -17.96 -15.97 -8.93
C TYR A 240 -18.46 -16.89 -7.81
N ALA A 241 -17.65 -17.03 -6.77
CA ALA A 241 -17.98 -17.75 -5.55
C ALA A 241 -18.08 -16.79 -4.36
N PRO A 242 -18.85 -17.11 -3.31
CA PRO A 242 -18.88 -16.30 -2.10
C PRO A 242 -17.47 -16.15 -1.51
N ILE A 243 -17.06 -14.90 -1.26
CA ILE A 243 -15.74 -14.55 -0.73
C ILE A 243 -15.88 -13.48 0.34
N SER A 244 -15.11 -13.57 1.43
CA SER A 244 -15.11 -12.50 2.43
C SER A 244 -14.46 -11.24 1.85
N VAL A 245 -14.95 -10.07 2.23
CA VAL A 245 -14.39 -8.80 1.77
C VAL A 245 -12.91 -8.68 2.15
N SER A 246 -12.53 -9.16 3.34
CA SER A 246 -11.12 -9.17 3.77
C SER A 246 -10.23 -9.96 2.80
N GLN A 247 -10.62 -11.19 2.46
CA GLN A 247 -9.87 -12.06 1.55
C GLN A 247 -9.82 -11.43 0.15
N PHE A 248 -10.97 -10.94 -0.34
CA PHE A 248 -11.05 -10.29 -1.64
C PHE A 248 -10.11 -9.08 -1.75
N MET A 249 -10.06 -8.23 -0.72
CA MET A 249 -9.18 -7.05 -0.71
C MET A 249 -7.70 -7.42 -0.63
N ASP A 250 -7.36 -8.51 0.08
CA ASP A 250 -5.99 -9.04 0.15
C ASP A 250 -5.56 -9.61 -1.20
N ASP A 251 -6.43 -10.38 -1.87
CA ASP A 251 -6.18 -10.94 -3.21
C ASP A 251 -5.96 -9.83 -4.24
N LEU A 252 -6.80 -8.79 -4.25
CA LEU A 252 -6.64 -7.62 -5.12
C LEU A 252 -5.32 -6.88 -4.89
N SER A 253 -4.81 -6.89 -3.66
CA SER A 253 -3.54 -6.25 -3.32
C SER A 253 -2.36 -7.11 -3.78
N ALA A 254 -2.47 -8.44 -3.69
CA ALA A 254 -1.48 -9.36 -4.24
C ALA A 254 -1.44 -9.36 -5.78
N GLU A 255 -2.59 -9.18 -6.45
CA GLU A 255 -2.68 -9.01 -7.91
C GLU A 255 -1.93 -7.75 -8.39
N GLU A 256 -2.04 -6.64 -7.66
CA GLU A 256 -1.34 -5.39 -7.97
C GLU A 256 0.19 -5.55 -7.84
N ASP A 257 0.63 -6.29 -6.82
CA ASP A 257 2.05 -6.60 -6.57
C ASP A 257 2.64 -7.59 -7.60
N THR A 258 1.79 -8.41 -8.23
CA THR A 258 2.19 -9.36 -9.29
C THR A 258 2.15 -8.75 -10.69
N LEU A 259 1.23 -7.81 -10.97
CA LEU A 259 1.21 -7.05 -12.21
C LEU A 259 2.45 -6.14 -12.37
N CYS A 260 3.08 -5.77 -11.25
CA CYS A 260 4.40 -5.12 -11.26
C CYS A 260 5.56 -6.05 -11.72
N LYS A 261 5.31 -7.34 -12.01
CA LYS A 261 6.33 -8.36 -12.33
C LYS A 261 6.22 -8.98 -13.73
N TYR A 262 5.26 -8.58 -14.56
CA TYR A 262 5.11 -9.10 -15.93
C TYR A 262 5.25 -7.99 -16.98
N PRO A 263 6.29 -8.02 -17.84
CA PRO A 263 6.19 -7.43 -19.17
C PRO A 263 5.70 -8.48 -20.18
N ASP A 264 4.86 -8.01 -21.10
CA ASP A 264 4.23 -8.74 -22.20
C ASP A 264 5.17 -9.71 -22.94
N SER A 265 4.70 -10.93 -23.16
CA SER A 265 5.34 -11.93 -24.01
C SER A 265 4.46 -12.23 -25.22
N THR A 266 4.89 -11.72 -26.38
CA THR A 266 4.68 -12.36 -27.68
C THR A 266 5.96 -12.18 -28.49
N TYR A 267 6.87 -13.17 -28.45
CA TYR A 267 7.48 -13.83 -29.61
C TYR A 267 8.60 -14.79 -29.12
N VAL A 268 8.72 -15.90 -29.85
CA VAL A 268 9.46 -17.13 -29.55
C VAL A 268 10.99 -16.94 -29.49
N GLY A 269 11.66 -17.69 -28.60
CA GLY A 269 13.04 -18.17 -28.82
C GLY A 269 14.09 -17.87 -27.75
N GLN A 270 14.20 -18.72 -26.73
CA GLN A 270 15.41 -19.10 -25.99
C GLN A 270 16.38 -18.00 -25.47
N SER A 271 16.29 -17.70 -24.17
CA SER A 271 17.38 -17.84 -23.15
C SER A 271 17.04 -17.05 -21.88
N ASN A 272 17.43 -17.58 -20.72
CA ASN A 272 17.11 -17.06 -19.39
C ASN A 272 17.66 -15.62 -19.15
N ILE A 273 16.81 -14.58 -19.23
CA ILE A 273 17.16 -13.19 -18.87
C ILE A 273 16.02 -12.48 -18.11
N ASN A 274 15.48 -13.08 -17.04
CA ASN A 274 14.49 -12.43 -16.15
C ASN A 274 15.08 -12.03 -14.78
N LYS A 275 16.29 -11.49 -14.78
CA LYS A 275 16.78 -10.64 -13.68
C LYS A 275 17.10 -9.29 -14.30
N GLU A 276 16.41 -8.24 -13.85
CA GLU A 276 16.82 -6.87 -14.13
C GLU A 276 18.32 -6.74 -13.81
N PRO A 277 19.17 -6.36 -14.77
CA PRO A 277 20.60 -6.32 -14.54
C PRO A 277 20.85 -5.31 -13.42
N SER A 278 21.52 -5.76 -12.36
CA SER A 278 21.90 -4.88 -11.25
C SER A 278 22.58 -3.61 -11.78
N LEU A 279 22.41 -2.47 -11.12
CA LEU A 279 23.12 -1.23 -11.48
C LEU A 279 24.64 -1.46 -11.60
N ARG A 280 25.17 -2.38 -10.79
CA ARG A 280 26.55 -2.87 -10.88
C ARG A 280 26.85 -3.53 -12.23
N SER A 281 26.04 -4.49 -12.67
CA SER A 281 26.24 -5.14 -13.99
C SER A 281 26.04 -4.20 -15.17
N VAL A 282 25.20 -3.17 -15.05
CA VAL A 282 24.99 -2.17 -16.12
C VAL A 282 26.20 -1.24 -16.25
N LEU A 283 26.82 -0.88 -15.12
CA LEU A 283 27.96 0.05 -15.08
C LEU A 283 29.32 -0.65 -15.06
N SER A 284 29.36 -1.96 -15.29
CA SER A 284 30.57 -2.77 -15.39
C SER A 284 30.76 -3.29 -16.81
N ASP A 285 32.01 -3.41 -17.24
CA ASP A 285 32.39 -4.13 -18.44
C ASP A 285 31.97 -5.60 -18.33
N PRO A 286 31.11 -6.13 -19.22
CA PRO A 286 30.68 -7.53 -19.21
C PRO A 286 31.81 -8.56 -19.32
N LEU A 287 32.98 -8.18 -19.86
CA LEU A 287 34.11 -9.10 -20.05
C LEU A 287 35.04 -9.13 -18.84
N SER A 288 35.33 -7.98 -18.22
CA SER A 288 36.22 -7.91 -17.06
C SER A 288 35.51 -7.81 -15.71
N GLY A 289 34.22 -7.46 -15.70
CA GLY A 289 33.45 -7.13 -14.50
C GLY A 289 33.85 -5.80 -13.83
N VAL A 290 34.84 -5.09 -14.38
CA VAL A 290 35.35 -3.82 -13.83
C VAL A 290 34.38 -2.69 -14.15
N PHE A 291 34.17 -1.78 -13.21
CA PHE A 291 33.36 -0.59 -13.44
C PHE A 291 33.91 0.26 -14.59
N LEU A 292 33.02 0.84 -15.39
CA LEU A 292 33.33 1.62 -16.60
C LEU A 292 33.90 3.02 -16.29
N GLU A 293 34.86 3.11 -15.36
CA GLU A 293 35.58 4.33 -14.97
C GLU A 293 36.47 4.89 -16.09
N ASP A 294 36.74 4.09 -17.12
CA ASP A 294 37.49 4.43 -18.32
C ASP A 294 36.62 4.59 -19.57
N ALA A 295 35.28 4.63 -19.42
CA ALA A 295 34.36 4.63 -20.56
C ALA A 295 34.68 5.67 -21.64
N THR A 296 34.75 5.24 -22.90
CA THR A 296 34.87 6.12 -24.07
C THR A 296 33.78 5.81 -25.09
N VAL A 297 33.31 6.85 -25.76
CA VAL A 297 32.40 6.80 -26.90
C VAL A 297 33.23 6.50 -28.15
N VAL A 298 32.86 5.44 -28.87
CA VAL A 298 33.47 5.08 -30.15
C VAL A 298 32.74 5.75 -31.32
N SER A 299 33.32 5.69 -32.52
CA SER A 299 32.79 6.32 -33.75
C SER A 299 31.30 6.06 -34.04
N CYS A 300 30.79 4.89 -33.66
CA CYS A 300 29.36 4.54 -33.83
C CYS A 300 28.43 5.09 -32.73
N GLY A 301 28.92 5.92 -31.81
CA GLY A 301 28.13 6.55 -30.74
C GLY A 301 27.91 5.68 -29.49
N HIS A 302 28.38 4.43 -29.49
CA HIS A 302 28.29 3.55 -28.32
C HIS A 302 29.44 3.78 -27.34
N SER A 303 29.19 3.57 -26.05
CA SER A 303 30.21 3.70 -25.00
C SER A 303 30.71 2.35 -24.51
N PHE A 304 32.02 2.17 -24.43
CA PHE A 304 32.65 0.98 -23.88
C PHE A 304 33.75 1.39 -22.90
N GLY A 305 34.09 0.50 -21.98
CA GLY A 305 35.20 0.62 -21.04
C GLY A 305 35.88 -0.74 -20.86
N GLY A 306 37.00 -0.79 -20.17
CA GLY A 306 37.71 -2.02 -19.86
C GLY A 306 38.15 -2.81 -21.09
N LEU A 307 37.91 -4.12 -21.08
CA LEU A 307 38.35 -5.03 -22.15
C LEU A 307 37.54 -4.87 -23.44
N MET A 308 36.33 -4.31 -23.38
CA MET A 308 35.53 -4.06 -24.59
C MET A 308 36.13 -2.99 -25.49
N LEU A 309 36.88 -2.02 -24.93
CA LEU A 309 37.60 -1.01 -25.72
C LEU A 309 38.79 -1.57 -26.51
N ARG A 310 39.31 -2.75 -26.11
CA ARG A 310 40.44 -3.39 -26.80
C ARG A 310 40.02 -4.16 -28.06
N LYS A 311 38.72 -4.19 -28.38
CA LYS A 311 38.21 -4.82 -29.60
C LYS A 311 38.19 -3.82 -30.75
N SER A 312 38.52 -4.28 -31.96
CA SER A 312 38.51 -3.46 -33.18
C SER A 312 37.11 -3.16 -33.73
N ARG A 313 36.06 -3.75 -33.14
CA ARG A 313 34.67 -3.63 -33.61
C ARG A 313 33.70 -3.46 -32.44
N CYS A 314 32.67 -2.65 -32.66
CA CYS A 314 31.59 -2.42 -31.71
C CYS A 314 30.79 -3.72 -31.49
N MET A 315 30.57 -4.10 -30.24
CA MET A 315 29.82 -5.33 -29.91
C MET A 315 28.30 -5.17 -30.00
N LEU A 316 27.80 -3.94 -30.18
CA LEU A 316 26.36 -3.64 -30.25
C LEU A 316 25.87 -3.50 -31.70
N CYS A 317 26.67 -2.87 -32.57
CA CYS A 317 26.31 -2.63 -33.97
C CYS A 317 27.35 -3.11 -34.99
N HIS A 318 28.42 -3.77 -34.53
CA HIS A 318 29.48 -4.36 -35.38
C HIS A 318 30.29 -3.41 -36.26
N ALA A 319 30.10 -2.09 -36.12
CA ALA A 319 30.89 -1.04 -36.77
C ALA A 319 32.36 -1.08 -36.34
N GLU A 320 33.28 -0.75 -37.25
CA GLU A 320 34.71 -0.64 -36.96
C GLU A 320 34.99 0.55 -36.03
N ILE A 321 35.85 0.32 -35.03
CA ILE A 321 36.22 1.33 -34.05
C ILE A 321 37.54 1.97 -34.51
N GLU A 322 37.47 3.24 -34.89
CA GLU A 322 38.65 4.02 -35.23
C GLU A 322 39.31 4.53 -33.94
N THR A 323 40.49 4.02 -33.62
CA THR A 323 41.20 4.30 -32.35
C THR A 323 41.65 5.76 -32.20
N ARG A 324 41.59 6.56 -33.27
CA ARG A 324 41.96 7.98 -33.28
C ARG A 324 40.82 8.92 -32.84
N SER A 325 39.59 8.43 -32.70
CA SER A 325 38.40 9.25 -32.40
C SER A 325 37.70 8.88 -31.08
N LEU A 326 38.43 8.37 -30.09
CA LEU A 326 37.84 7.98 -28.80
C LEU A 326 37.56 9.21 -27.94
N ILE A 327 36.27 9.49 -27.71
CA ILE A 327 35.83 10.61 -26.88
C ILE A 327 35.50 10.08 -25.47
N PRO A 328 36.04 10.64 -24.37
CA PRO A 328 35.73 10.16 -23.04
C PRO A 328 34.24 10.40 -22.68
N ASN A 329 33.56 9.39 -22.14
CA ASN A 329 32.20 9.53 -21.62
C ASN A 329 32.24 9.90 -20.13
N LEU A 330 32.40 11.20 -19.84
CA LEU A 330 32.55 11.70 -18.47
C LEU A 330 31.34 11.37 -17.58
N ALA A 331 30.13 11.36 -18.14
CA ALA A 331 28.90 11.03 -17.39
C ALA A 331 28.89 9.56 -16.95
N LEU A 332 29.21 8.63 -17.85
CA LEU A 332 29.25 7.20 -17.54
C LEU A 332 30.38 6.86 -16.56
N ARG A 333 31.54 7.49 -16.71
CA ARG A 333 32.66 7.36 -15.76
C ARG A 333 32.28 7.83 -14.36
N ALA A 334 31.63 9.00 -14.25
CA ALA A 334 31.16 9.54 -12.97
C ALA A 334 30.10 8.66 -12.31
N ALA A 335 29.16 8.11 -13.10
CA ALA A 335 28.16 7.17 -12.62
C ALA A 335 28.79 5.88 -12.09
N ALA A 336 29.73 5.29 -12.86
CA ALA A 336 30.44 4.08 -12.47
C ALA A 336 31.28 4.28 -11.19
N ALA A 337 32.00 5.40 -11.08
CA ALA A 337 32.79 5.75 -9.90
C ALA A 337 31.92 5.94 -8.64
N THR A 338 30.76 6.58 -8.78
CA THR A 338 29.83 6.81 -7.66
C THR A 338 29.24 5.49 -7.14
N VAL A 339 28.84 4.59 -8.04
CA VAL A 339 28.30 3.29 -7.65
C VAL A 339 29.37 2.41 -7.01
N LYS A 340 30.60 2.44 -7.54
CA LYS A 340 31.76 1.77 -6.92
C LYS A 340 32.01 2.26 -5.49
N GLN A 341 32.02 3.59 -5.29
CA GLN A 341 32.24 4.18 -3.96
C GLN A 341 31.14 3.78 -2.96
N GLU A 342 29.87 3.75 -3.39
CA GLU A 342 28.76 3.33 -2.53
C GLU A 342 28.81 1.82 -2.23
N ASP A 343 29.19 0.98 -3.20
CA ASP A 343 29.42 -0.45 -2.99
C ASP A 343 30.55 -0.71 -1.99
N ASP A 344 31.68 -0.01 -2.13
CA ASP A 344 32.80 -0.08 -1.19
C ASP A 344 32.36 0.36 0.21
N ARG A 345 31.65 1.49 0.32
CA ARG A 345 31.10 1.99 1.59
C ARG A 345 30.15 0.99 2.25
N ARG A 346 29.31 0.31 1.47
CA ARG A 346 28.41 -0.76 1.96
C ARG A 346 29.20 -1.98 2.42
N LEU A 347 30.28 -2.38 1.74
CA LEU A 347 31.12 -3.49 2.15
C LEU A 347 31.81 -3.19 3.50
N PHE A 348 32.34 -1.97 3.68
CA PHE A 348 32.95 -1.54 4.94
C PHE A 348 31.92 -1.33 6.07
N HIS A 349 30.71 -0.83 5.76
CA HIS A 349 29.64 -0.69 6.75
C HIS A 349 29.11 -2.05 7.22
N ASN A 350 28.96 -3.01 6.31
CA ASN A 350 28.54 -4.36 6.65
C ASN A 350 29.62 -5.13 7.43
N SER A 351 30.91 -4.94 7.13
CA SER A 351 32.00 -5.57 7.90
C SER A 351 32.09 -5.01 9.33
N THR A 352 31.94 -3.69 9.50
CA THR A 352 31.91 -3.04 10.82
C THR A 352 30.67 -3.40 11.63
N LEU A 353 29.50 -3.57 11.00
CA LEU A 353 28.29 -4.08 11.65
C LEU A 353 28.43 -5.56 12.06
N ARG A 354 29.06 -6.40 11.23
CA ARG A 354 29.35 -7.80 11.58
C ARG A 354 30.34 -7.91 12.75
N LYS A 355 31.37 -7.05 12.80
CA LYS A 355 32.30 -6.97 13.93
C LYS A 355 31.59 -6.59 15.23
N ARG A 356 30.74 -5.55 15.20
CA ARG A 356 29.94 -5.14 16.38
C ARG A 356 28.94 -6.21 16.84
N ARG A 357 28.28 -6.94 15.94
CA ARG A 357 27.39 -8.05 16.33
C ARG A 357 28.14 -9.22 16.96
N LYS A 358 29.38 -9.47 16.55
CA LYS A 358 30.23 -10.50 17.17
C LYS A 358 30.67 -10.08 18.58
N GLU A 359 31.05 -8.81 18.76
CA GLU A 359 31.43 -8.26 20.07
C GLU A 359 30.22 -8.14 21.04
N ILE A 360 29.02 -7.84 20.53
CA ILE A 360 27.77 -7.78 21.32
C ILE A 360 27.25 -9.18 21.68
N GLY A 361 27.47 -10.18 20.83
CA GLY A 361 27.06 -11.57 21.06
C GLY A 361 27.77 -12.23 22.24
N ASP A 362 29.00 -11.81 22.54
CA ASP A 362 29.79 -12.33 23.66
C ASP A 362 29.42 -11.66 25.01
N GLN A 363 28.53 -10.65 25.00
CA GLN A 363 28.18 -9.84 26.18
C GLN A 363 26.67 -9.81 26.48
N ILE A 364 25.90 -10.84 26.09
CA ILE A 364 24.50 -11.01 26.52
C ILE A 364 24.45 -11.82 27.83
N ASP A 365 24.52 -11.06 28.92
CA ASP A 365 23.99 -11.28 30.28
C ASP A 365 23.24 -12.61 30.51
N SER A 366 23.94 -13.58 31.12
CA SER A 366 23.47 -14.87 31.65
C SER A 366 22.50 -14.72 32.84
N GLY A 367 21.51 -13.85 32.75
CA GLY A 367 20.56 -13.58 33.82
C GLY A 367 19.51 -14.69 33.98
N ARG A 368 19.48 -15.35 35.15
CA ARG A 368 18.44 -16.33 35.52
C ARG A 368 17.04 -15.70 35.51
N ARG A 369 16.05 -16.46 35.05
CA ARG A 369 14.62 -16.07 35.06
C ARG A 369 13.78 -17.14 35.72
N ILE A 370 12.63 -16.76 36.27
CA ILE A 370 11.63 -17.69 36.79
C ILE A 370 10.40 -17.71 35.88
N ASN A 371 9.91 -18.90 35.57
CA ASN A 371 8.73 -19.10 34.72
C ASN A 371 7.45 -18.86 35.52
N LYS A 372 6.70 -17.79 35.22
CA LYS A 372 5.45 -17.45 35.93
C LYS A 372 4.22 -18.21 35.42
N GLY A 373 4.29 -18.82 34.24
CA GLY A 373 3.18 -19.55 33.62
C GLY A 373 2.09 -18.66 32.99
N ASN A 374 1.28 -19.26 32.12
CA ASN A 374 0.01 -18.76 31.60
C ASN A 374 -0.95 -19.96 31.39
N ARG A 375 -2.20 -19.75 30.95
CA ARG A 375 -3.19 -20.83 30.64
C ARG A 375 -2.71 -21.91 29.64
N ARG A 376 -1.58 -21.72 28.96
CA ARG A 376 -0.96 -22.64 27.98
C ARG A 376 0.44 -23.13 28.41
N THR A 377 0.90 -22.81 29.62
CA THR A 377 2.18 -23.30 30.14
C THR A 377 1.92 -24.57 30.94
N PRO A 378 2.55 -25.71 30.59
CA PRO A 378 2.44 -26.93 31.39
C PRO A 378 2.88 -26.67 32.83
N ASP A 379 2.10 -27.13 33.81
CA ASP A 379 2.34 -26.87 35.24
C ASP A 379 3.74 -27.30 35.68
N LYS A 380 4.29 -28.36 35.05
CA LYS A 380 5.65 -28.85 35.27
C LYS A 380 6.78 -27.84 35.03
N PHE A 381 6.50 -26.71 34.36
CA PHE A 381 7.48 -25.65 34.07
C PHE A 381 7.23 -24.34 34.81
N VAL A 382 6.09 -24.21 35.51
CA VAL A 382 5.76 -23.01 36.30
C VAL A 382 6.57 -23.03 37.60
N GLY A 383 7.09 -21.87 38.01
CA GLY A 383 7.94 -21.71 39.20
C GLY A 383 9.39 -22.16 39.03
N LYS A 384 9.78 -22.78 37.91
CA LYS A 384 11.16 -23.23 37.68
C LYS A 384 12.05 -22.11 37.15
N GLU A 385 13.30 -22.14 37.59
CA GLU A 385 14.35 -21.27 37.06
C GLU A 385 14.77 -21.73 35.65
N ALA A 386 15.05 -20.76 34.79
CA ALA A 386 15.48 -21.02 33.42
C ALA A 386 16.43 -19.94 32.92
N VAL A 387 17.30 -20.32 31.99
CA VAL A 387 18.23 -19.40 31.30
C VAL A 387 17.79 -19.26 29.85
N ILE A 388 17.78 -18.03 29.34
CA ILE A 388 17.49 -17.77 27.93
C ILE A 388 18.69 -18.23 27.10
N THR A 389 18.46 -19.16 26.19
CA THR A 389 19.49 -19.66 25.27
C THR A 389 19.40 -19.03 23.89
N SER A 390 18.20 -18.62 23.46
CA SER A 390 18.00 -17.87 22.23
C SER A 390 16.68 -17.09 22.21
N GLN A 391 16.65 -16.00 21.47
CA GLN A 391 15.44 -15.23 21.18
C GLN A 391 14.85 -15.70 19.84
N CYS A 392 13.56 -16.01 19.83
CA CYS A 392 12.79 -16.38 18.64
C CYS A 392 11.94 -15.20 18.15
N LEU A 393 11.35 -15.33 16.95
CA LEU A 393 10.44 -14.33 16.38
C LEU A 393 9.17 -14.16 17.24
N ASN A 394 8.53 -12.98 17.15
CA ASN A 394 7.25 -12.66 17.80
C ASN A 394 7.25 -12.75 19.35
N GLY A 395 8.37 -12.40 20.00
CA GLY A 395 8.45 -12.29 21.45
C GLY A 395 8.53 -13.63 22.20
N TRP A 396 8.87 -14.72 21.49
CA TRP A 396 9.14 -16.04 22.05
C TRP A 396 10.62 -16.21 22.40
N TYR A 397 10.91 -16.94 23.47
CA TYR A 397 12.26 -17.23 23.94
C TYR A 397 12.42 -18.73 24.14
N LEU A 398 13.56 -19.28 23.68
CA LEU A 398 13.97 -20.63 24.04
C LEU A 398 14.71 -20.56 25.38
N LEU A 399 14.24 -21.35 26.33
CA LEU A 399 14.70 -21.37 27.70
C LEU A 399 15.19 -22.77 28.02
N LYS A 400 16.29 -22.85 28.76
CA LYS A 400 16.77 -24.10 29.34
C LYS A 400 16.48 -24.09 30.85
N ILE A 401 15.70 -25.06 31.32
CA ILE A 401 15.32 -25.17 32.73
C ILE A 401 16.54 -25.56 33.56
N VAL A 402 16.81 -24.79 34.62
CA VAL A 402 17.87 -25.09 35.60
C VAL A 402 17.37 -26.25 36.46
N GLY A 403 18.12 -27.35 36.48
CA GLY A 403 17.76 -28.58 37.21
C GLY A 403 17.45 -29.76 36.28
N SER A 404 16.45 -29.65 35.39
CA SER A 404 16.10 -30.74 34.46
C SER A 404 16.84 -30.70 33.13
N GLY A 405 17.41 -29.55 32.74
CA GLY A 405 18.10 -29.37 31.46
C GLY A 405 17.17 -29.36 30.23
N GLU A 406 15.87 -29.56 30.42
CA GLU A 406 14.86 -29.51 29.36
C GLU A 406 14.75 -28.13 28.73
N SER A 407 14.49 -28.09 27.42
CA SER A 407 14.31 -26.84 26.68
C SER A 407 12.82 -26.58 26.43
N VAL A 408 12.37 -25.35 26.73
CA VAL A 408 10.98 -24.92 26.55
C VAL A 408 10.92 -23.57 25.85
N ARG A 409 9.91 -23.38 24.99
CA ARG A 409 9.64 -22.09 24.36
C ARG A 409 8.51 -21.37 25.11
N LEU A 410 8.79 -20.18 25.64
CA LEU A 410 7.80 -19.36 26.32
C LEU A 410 7.85 -17.91 25.82
N GLN A 411 6.72 -17.23 25.89
CA GLN A 411 6.65 -15.80 25.57
C GLN A 411 7.26 -14.96 26.68
N TYR A 412 7.82 -13.80 26.33
CA TYR A 412 8.44 -12.85 27.27
C TYR A 412 7.59 -12.60 28.53
N ARG A 413 6.29 -12.38 28.32
CA ARG A 413 5.28 -12.09 29.36
C ARG A 413 5.05 -13.21 30.36
N SER A 414 5.50 -14.43 30.05
CA SER A 414 5.47 -15.58 30.96
C SER A 414 6.73 -15.71 31.82
N LEU A 415 7.70 -14.79 31.69
CA LEU A 415 9.00 -14.82 32.37
C LEU A 415 9.15 -13.63 33.32
N ARG A 416 9.68 -13.87 34.52
CA ARG A 416 10.10 -12.82 35.44
C ARG A 416 11.63 -12.88 35.60
N LYS A 417 12.32 -11.74 35.44
CA LYS A 417 13.77 -11.66 35.68
C LYS A 417 14.01 -11.83 37.18
N LEU A 418 14.91 -12.72 37.57
CA LEU A 418 15.38 -12.79 38.95
C LEU A 418 16.41 -11.67 39.11
N THR A 419 16.05 -10.65 39.89
CA THR A 419 17.01 -9.65 40.37
C THR A 419 17.77 -10.27 41.54
N ALA A 420 19.10 -10.22 41.50
CA ALA A 420 19.95 -10.75 42.56
C ALA A 420 19.84 -9.87 43.82
N SER A 421 18.77 -10.06 44.60
CA SER A 421 18.60 -9.46 45.94
C SER A 421 17.33 -9.93 46.64
N GLN A 422 17.07 -11.25 46.73
CA GLN A 422 16.18 -11.85 47.75
C GLN A 422 16.66 -13.27 48.07
N THR A 423 17.81 -13.35 48.73
CA THR A 423 18.13 -14.49 49.60
C THR A 423 17.85 -14.05 51.03
N SER A 424 17.25 -14.96 51.80
CA SER A 424 16.86 -14.91 53.21
C SER A 424 15.56 -14.18 53.57
N GLU A 425 14.76 -14.89 54.37
CA GLU A 425 13.54 -14.49 55.09
C GLU A 425 12.21 -14.68 54.35
N ASP A 426 11.74 -15.93 54.34
CA ASP A 426 10.49 -16.25 55.02
C ASP A 426 10.37 -17.78 55.23
N ARG A 427 10.88 -18.22 56.39
CA ARG A 427 10.47 -19.46 57.05
C ARG A 427 9.69 -19.05 58.29
N CYS A 428 8.36 -19.16 58.28
CA CYS A 428 7.60 -19.67 59.43
C CYS A 428 6.11 -19.85 59.11
N ALA A 429 5.74 -21.11 58.97
CA ALA A 429 4.68 -21.81 59.70
C ALA A 429 3.20 -21.34 59.68
N SER A 430 2.38 -22.29 59.20
CA SER A 430 1.11 -22.83 59.75
C SER A 430 -0.25 -22.12 59.53
N ASP A 431 -1.01 -22.67 58.56
CA ASP A 431 -2.32 -23.40 58.64
C ASP A 431 -3.54 -22.80 59.41
N PRO A 432 -4.83 -23.24 59.19
CA PRO A 432 -5.38 -24.27 58.26
C PRO A 432 -6.74 -23.94 57.56
N VAL A 433 -7.10 -24.81 56.59
CA VAL A 433 -8.41 -25.46 56.29
C VAL A 433 -9.73 -24.80 56.74
N GLN A 434 -10.66 -24.57 55.79
CA GLN A 434 -12.04 -25.13 55.82
C GLN A 434 -12.81 -24.95 54.50
N SER A 435 -13.48 -26.03 54.08
CA SER A 435 -14.43 -26.07 52.98
C SER A 435 -15.89 -26.03 53.48
N SER A 436 -16.77 -25.56 52.61
CA SER A 436 -18.19 -25.96 52.42
C SER A 436 -19.32 -25.16 53.10
N SER A 437 -20.21 -24.68 52.22
CA SER A 437 -21.68 -24.77 52.23
C SER A 437 -22.57 -23.76 52.97
N GLN A 438 -23.40 -23.09 52.14
CA GLN A 438 -24.87 -22.91 52.18
C GLN A 438 -25.63 -22.42 53.43
N GLU A 439 -26.64 -21.58 53.12
CA GLU A 439 -27.94 -21.37 53.83
C GLU A 439 -27.86 -20.73 55.23
N GLN A 440 -28.79 -19.92 55.74
CA GLN A 440 -30.16 -19.48 55.43
C GLN A 440 -30.48 -18.32 56.41
N LYS A 441 -31.44 -17.42 56.08
CA LYS A 441 -32.34 -16.61 56.97
C LYS A 441 -31.71 -15.83 58.17
N SER A 442 -32.01 -14.57 58.45
CA SER A 442 -33.09 -13.63 58.10
C SER A 442 -32.54 -12.21 58.20
#